data_AF-A0A1F2QZL3-F1
#
_entry.id   AF-A0A1F2QZL3-F1
#
_cell.length_a   1.000
_cell.length_b   1.000
_cell.length_c   1.000
_cell.angle_alpha   90.00
_cell.angle_beta   90.00
_cell.angle_gamma   90.00
#
_symmetry.space_group_name_H-M   'P 1'
#
loop_
_entity.id
_entity.type
_entity.pdbx_description
1 polymer ?
#
loop_
_entity_poly.entity_id
_entity_poly.type
_entity_poly.pdbx_seq_one_letter_code
_entity_poly.pdbx_strand_id
1 'polypeptide(L)' 'MESRTLSQLLRLPAGDRAELAMALWESLSETEREEELVLTAEEAAELDRRWAEHLANPDSAVPWSAVRRKLLRRG' A
#
# COMPACT_ATOMS: atom_id res chain seq x y z
N MET A 1 11.60 17.25 0.69
CA MET A 1 11.23 18.31 1.66
C MET A 1 9.89 17.91 2.22
N GLU A 2 9.80 17.48 3.48
CA GLU A 2 8.49 17.21 4.07
C GLU A 2 7.68 18.51 4.09
N SER A 3 6.47 18.48 3.56
CA SER A 3 5.55 19.61 3.68
C SER A 3 5.24 19.83 5.16
N ARG A 4 5.18 21.10 5.60
CA ARG A 4 4.77 21.46 6.97
C ARG A 4 3.47 20.76 7.38
N THR A 5 2.56 20.55 6.43
CA THR A 5 1.31 19.82 6.62
C THR A 5 1.57 18.35 6.97
N LEU A 6 2.44 17.65 6.25
CA LEU A 6 2.75 16.24 6.51
C LEU A 6 3.32 16.05 7.92
N SER A 7 4.26 16.90 8.33
CA SER A 7 4.84 16.81 9.68
C SER A 7 3.81 17.09 10.79
N GLN A 8 2.74 17.83 10.51
CA GLN A 8 1.62 18.02 11.44
C GLN A 8 0.72 16.77 11.48
N LEU A 9 0.37 16.21 10.32
CA LEU A 9 -0.45 14.99 10.23
C LEU A 9 0.22 13.80 10.93
N LEU A 10 1.54 13.68 10.84
CA LEU A 10 2.29 12.60 11.49
C LEU A 10 2.25 12.67 13.03
N ARG A 11 1.89 13.81 13.62
CA ARG A 11 1.73 13.96 15.09
C ARG A 11 0.37 13.47 15.60
N LEU A 12 -0.60 13.23 14.71
CA LEU A 12 -1.89 12.71 15.11
C LEU A 12 -1.77 11.27 15.69
N PRO A 13 -2.71 10.87 16.58
CA PRO A 13 -2.89 9.48 16.97
C PRO A 13 -2.96 8.55 15.77
N ALA A 14 -2.49 7.31 15.91
CA ALA A 14 -2.42 6.37 14.80
C ALA A 14 -3.79 6.07 14.16
N GLY A 15 -4.87 6.05 14.95
CA GLY A 15 -6.24 5.90 14.47
C GLY A 15 -6.65 7.05 13.55
N ASP A 16 -6.53 8.29 14.04
CA ASP A 16 -6.86 9.50 13.29
C ASP A 16 -6.05 9.62 11.99
N ARG A 17 -4.77 9.20 12.00
CA ARG A 17 -3.97 9.14 10.77
C ARG A 17 -4.52 8.14 9.77
N ALA A 18 -4.92 6.95 10.22
CA ALA A 18 -5.47 5.93 9.35
C ALA A 18 -6.82 6.37 8.76
N GLU A 19 -7.69 6.94 9.60
CA GLU A 19 -8.98 7.48 9.16
C GLU A 19 -8.80 8.61 8.15
N LEU A 20 -7.91 9.57 8.41
CA LEU A 20 -7.64 10.66 7.47
C LEU A 20 -7.00 10.16 6.17
N ALA A 21 -6.08 9.18 6.23
CA ALA A 21 -5.49 8.59 5.04
C ALA A 21 -6.57 7.93 4.16
N MET A 22 -7.51 7.19 4.77
CA MET A 22 -8.65 6.61 4.06
C MET A 22 -9.59 7.69 3.52
N ALA A 23 -9.89 8.73 4.29
CA ALA A 23 -10.76 9.82 3.83
C ALA A 23 -10.16 10.58 2.63
N LEU A 24 -8.85 10.83 2.65
CA LEU A 24 -8.13 11.41 1.51
C LEU A 24 -8.15 10.47 0.30
N TRP A 25 -7.93 9.17 0.52
CA TRP A 25 -7.99 8.17 -0.55
C TRP A 25 -9.38 8.10 -1.20
N GLU A 26 -10.44 8.04 -0.40
CA GLU A 26 -11.82 7.98 -0.89
C GLU A 26 -12.30 9.30 -1.51
N SER A 27 -11.63 10.41 -1.22
CA SER A 27 -11.94 11.71 -1.83
C SER A 27 -11.54 11.80 -3.30
N LEU A 28 -10.65 10.92 -3.76
CA LEU A 28 -10.23 10.83 -5.16
C LEU A 28 -11.34 10.19 -5.99
N SER A 29 -11.59 10.74 -7.17
CA SER A 29 -12.41 10.07 -8.20
C SER A 29 -11.76 8.76 -8.65
N GLU A 30 -12.56 7.91 -9.31
CA GLU A 30 -12.06 6.65 -9.88
C GLU A 30 -10.94 6.91 -10.90
N THR A 31 -11.13 7.91 -11.77
CA THR A 31 -10.12 8.32 -12.75
C THR A 31 -8.83 8.80 -12.10
N GLU A 32 -8.90 9.65 -11.06
CA GLU A 32 -7.70 10.10 -10.34
C GLU A 32 -6.94 8.94 -9.68
N ARG A 33 -7.65 7.92 -9.17
CA ARG A 33 -7.02 6.72 -8.60
C ARG A 33 -6.37 5.85 -9.67
N GLU A 34 -7.00 5.69 -10.82
CA GLU A 34 -6.48 4.90 -11.93
C GLU A 34 -5.23 5.54 -12.56
N GLU A 35 -5.23 6.87 -12.74
CA GLU A 35 -4.10 7.61 -13.31
C GLU A 35 -2.82 7.52 -12.45
N GLU A 36 -2.97 7.49 -11.13
CA GLU A 36 -1.84 7.40 -10.19
C GLU A 36 -1.34 5.95 -9.98
N LEU A 37 -2.15 4.94 -10.33
CA LEU A 37 -1.85 3.51 -10.13
C LEU A 37 -1.73 2.73 -11.44
N VAL A 38 -1.18 3.36 -12.49
CA VAL A 38 -0.93 2.68 -13.76
C VAL A 38 0.19 1.65 -13.59
N LEU A 39 -0.17 0.37 -13.72
CA LEU A 39 0.79 -0.74 -13.73
C LEU A 39 1.43 -0.88 -15.11
N THR A 40 2.72 -1.24 -15.14
CA THR A 40 3.30 -1.74 -16.40
C THR A 40 2.71 -3.10 -16.75
N ALA A 41 2.83 -3.50 -18.03
CA ALA A 41 2.39 -4.83 -18.46
C ALA A 41 3.10 -5.96 -17.69
N GLU A 42 4.37 -5.76 -17.31
CA GLU A 42 5.15 -6.73 -16.53
C GLU A 42 4.66 -6.80 -15.07
N GLU A 43 4.32 -5.65 -14.47
CA GLU A 43 3.77 -5.60 -13.11
C GLU A 43 2.41 -6.28 -13.04
N ALA A 44 1.52 -6.00 -13.99
CA ALA A 44 0.22 -6.65 -14.09
C ALA A 44 0.36 -8.18 -14.24
N ALA A 45 1.25 -8.64 -15.14
CA ALA A 45 1.51 -10.05 -15.34
C ALA A 45 2.08 -10.74 -14.08
N GLU A 46 2.93 -10.06 -13.31
CA GLU A 46 3.46 -10.59 -12.05
C GLU A 46 2.39 -10.68 -10.96
N LEU A 47 1.47 -9.70 -10.89
CA LEU A 47 0.33 -9.77 -9.96
C LEU A 47 -0.59 -10.95 -10.31
N ASP A 48 -0.92 -11.13 -11.58
CA ASP A 48 -1.74 -12.27 -12.04
C ASP A 48 -1.06 -13.61 -11.72
N ARG A 49 0.25 -13.71 -11.98
CA ARG A 49 1.03 -14.92 -11.67
C ARG A 49 1.01 -15.23 -10.17
N ARG A 50 1.25 -14.23 -9.32
CA ARG A 50 1.23 -14.41 -7.85
C ARG A 50 -0.15 -14.73 -7.31
N TRP A 51 -1.18 -14.14 -7.90
CA TRP A 51 -2.56 -14.44 -7.52
C TRP A 51 -2.92 -15.88 -7.84
N ALA A 52 -2.61 -16.35 -9.05
CA ALA A 52 -2.81 -17.75 -9.43
C ALA A 52 -2.01 -18.73 -8.55
N GLU A 53 -0.75 -18.40 -8.24
CA GLU A 53 0.09 -19.18 -7.32
C GLU A 53 -0.51 -19.27 -5.92
N HIS A 54 -1.01 -18.16 -5.38
CA HIS A 54 -1.65 -18.12 -4.07
C HIS A 54 -2.96 -18.91 -4.03
N LEU A 55 -3.79 -18.83 -5.08
CA LEU A 55 -5.01 -19.62 -5.18
C LEU A 55 -4.73 -21.13 -5.24
N ALA A 56 -3.67 -21.53 -5.95
CA ALA A 56 -3.26 -22.94 -6.03
C ALA A 56 -2.60 -23.44 -4.73
N ASN A 57 -1.87 -22.56 -4.04
CA ASN A 57 -1.19 -22.84 -2.78
C ASN A 57 -1.24 -21.62 -1.85
N PRO A 58 -2.21 -21.52 -0.94
CA PRO A 58 -2.33 -20.37 -0.03
C PRO A 58 -1.10 -20.15 0.86
N ASP A 59 -0.37 -21.21 1.19
CA ASP A 59 0.83 -21.16 2.03
C ASP A 59 2.07 -20.63 1.29
N SER A 60 1.98 -20.39 -0.03
CA SER A 60 3.05 -19.76 -0.82
C SER A 60 3.31 -18.30 -0.43
N ALA A 61 2.32 -17.63 0.17
CA ALA A 61 2.43 -16.23 0.53
C ALA A 61 3.31 -16.04 1.78
N VAL A 62 4.16 -15.02 1.75
CA VAL A 62 4.96 -14.63 2.92
C VAL A 62 4.07 -13.84 3.90
N PRO A 63 3.98 -14.24 5.18
CA PRO A 63 3.20 -13.49 6.16
C PRO A 63 3.67 -12.04 6.27
N TRP A 64 2.71 -11.10 6.31
CA TRP A 64 3.01 -9.67 6.41
C TRP A 64 3.92 -9.33 7.61
N SER A 65 3.77 -10.02 8.74
CA SER A 65 4.62 -9.84 9.92
C SER A 65 6.10 -10.12 9.63
N ALA A 66 6.41 -11.09 8.76
CA ALA A 66 7.76 -11.40 8.32
C ALA A 66 8.30 -10.33 7.36
N VAL A 67 7.49 -9.88 6.41
CA VAL A 67 7.83 -8.80 5.48
C VAL A 67 8.12 -7.50 6.25
N ARG A 68 7.20 -7.10 7.13
CA ARG A 68 7.32 -5.90 7.98
C ARG A 68 8.61 -5.94 8.81
N ARG A 69 8.94 -7.09 9.41
CA ARG A 69 10.18 -7.26 10.18
C ARG A 69 11.44 -7.05 9.32
N LYS A 70 11.43 -7.51 8.07
CA LYS A 70 12.53 -7.31 7.12
C LYS A 70 12.69 -5.84 6.74
N LEU A 71 11.59 -5.12 6.52
CA LEU A 71 11.60 -3.69 6.17
C LEU A 71 12.12 -2.83 7.34
N LEU A 72 11.62 -3.07 8.55
CA LEU A 72 12.02 -2.32 9.74
C LEU A 72 13.45 -2.61 10.21
N ARG A 73 14.07 -3.71 9.79
CA ARG A 73 15.50 -3.99 10.02
C ARG A 73 16.43 -3.21 9.09
N ARG A 74 15.90 -2.56 8.05
CA ARG A 74 16.64 -1.79 7.05
C ARG A 74 16.46 -0.27 7.22
N GLY A 75 15.74 0.16 8.26
CA GLY A 75 15.55 1.56 8.62
C GLY A 75 16.39 1.97 9.84
#